data_AF-A0A3B8V4X1-F1
#
_entry.id   AF-A0A3B8V4X1-F1
#
_cell.length_a   1.000
_cell.length_b   1.000
_cell.length_c   1.000
_cell.angle_alpha   90.00
_cell.angle_beta   90.00
_cell.angle_gamma   90.00
#
_symmetry.space_group_name_H-M   'P 1'
#
loop_
_entity.id
_entity.type
_entity.pdbx_description
1 polymer ?
#
loop_
_entity_poly.entity_id
_entity_poly.type
_entity_poly.pdbx_seq_one_letter_code
_entity_poly.pdbx_strand_id
1 'polypeptide(L)' 'NEAVSAVARAIRRARAGLKDPSRPIGSFIFVGPTGVGKTDLCKALAETLFGSEEQMIRLDMSEYME' A
#
# COMPACT_ATOMS: atom_id res chain seq x y z
N ASN A 1 11.33 -10.60 -1.90
CA ASN A 1 10.69 -9.94 -0.72
C ASN A 1 11.13 -8.51 -0.45
N GLU A 2 11.80 -7.82 -1.39
CA GLU A 2 12.23 -6.44 -1.18
C GLU A 2 11.04 -5.46 -1.06
N ALA A 3 10.05 -5.57 -1.96
CA ALA A 3 8.85 -4.72 -1.94
C ALA A 3 8.09 -4.81 -0.60
N VAL A 4 7.83 -6.02 -0.12
CA VAL A 4 7.17 -6.26 1.18
C VAL A 4 7.98 -5.65 2.32
N SER A 5 9.31 -5.83 2.31
CA SER A 5 10.20 -5.30 3.34
C SER A 5 10.22 -3.76 3.34
N ALA A 6 10.21 -3.14 2.16
CA ALA A 6 10.17 -1.69 2.01
C ALA A 6 8.85 -1.11 2.56
N VAL A 7 7.72 -1.74 2.23
CA VAL A 7 6.40 -1.33 2.74
C VAL A 7 6.31 -1.50 4.25
N ALA A 8 6.69 -2.68 4.78
CA ALA A 8 6.67 -2.96 6.20
C ALA A 8 7.54 -1.97 6.99
N ARG A 9 8.71 -1.59 6.47
CA ARG A 9 9.60 -0.60 7.09
C ARG A 9 8.94 0.79 7.18
N ALA A 10 8.26 1.23 6.12
CA ALA A 10 7.56 2.52 6.13
C ALA A 10 6.43 2.56 7.17
N ILE A 11 5.62 1.50 7.22
CA ILE A 11 4.51 1.37 8.18
C ILE A 11 5.03 1.39 9.62
N ARG A 12 6.11 0.65 9.92
CA ARG A 12 6.72 0.62 11.25
C ARG A 12 7.18 2.02 11.70
N ARG A 13 7.83 2.78 10.81
CA ARG A 13 8.24 4.16 11.13
C ARG A 13 7.05 5.07 11.38
N ALA A 14 6.00 4.96 10.58
CA ALA A 14 4.79 5.76 10.75
C ALA A 14 4.09 5.47 12.09
N ARG A 15 3.97 4.19 12.47
CA ARG A 15 3.39 3.79 13.77
C ARG A 15 4.26 4.18 14.97
N ALA A 16 5.58 4.28 14.78
CA ALA A 16 6.50 4.78 15.81
C ALA A 16 6.47 6.32 15.97
N GLY A 17 5.62 7.03 15.23
CA GLY A 17 5.54 8.50 15.28
C GLY A 17 6.72 9.21 14.60
N LEU A 18 7.53 8.50 13.82
CA LEU A 18 8.73 9.03 13.17
C LEU A 18 8.47 9.59 11.77
N LYS A 19 7.21 9.67 11.34
CA LYS A 19 6.82 10.28 10.07
C LYS A 19 6.39 11.73 10.28
N ASP A 20 6.57 12.54 9.24
CA ASP A 20 5.93 13.85 9.14
C ASP A 20 4.38 13.68 9.15
N PRO A 21 3.65 14.33 10.08
CA PRO A 21 2.19 14.28 10.13
C PRO A 21 1.51 14.78 8.86
N SER A 22 2.14 15.71 8.13
CA SER A 22 1.60 16.27 6.89
C SER A 22 1.73 15.34 5.68
N ARG A 23 2.42 14.20 5.82
CA ARG A 23 2.69 13.26 4.73
C ARG A 23 1.95 11.93 4.93
N PRO A 24 1.61 11.19 3.85
CA PRO A 24 1.09 9.83 3.94
C PRO A 24 2.02 8.87 4.68
N ILE A 25 1.46 7.75 5.20
CA ILE A 25 2.23 6.67 5.87
C ILE A 25 3.33 6.11 4.95
N GLY A 26 3.02 5.97 3.67
CA GLY A 26 3.96 5.58 2.63
C GLY A 26 3.35 5.88 1.27
N SER A 27 4.20 6.18 0.29
CA SER A 27 3.83 6.33 -1.12
C SER A 27 4.72 5.39 -1.90
N PHE A 28 4.09 4.51 -2.70
CA PHE A 28 4.76 3.43 -3.39
C PHE A 28 4.28 3.35 -4.83
N ILE A 29 5.17 2.92 -5.71
CA ILE A 29 4.85 2.56 -7.09
C ILE A 29 5.32 1.11 -7.28
N PHE A 30 4.39 0.21 -7.57
CA PHE A 30 4.70 -1.19 -7.84
C PHE A 30 4.80 -1.42 -9.35
N VAL A 31 6.01 -1.64 -9.85
CA VAL A 31 6.28 -1.88 -11.28
C VAL A 31 6.53 -3.36 -11.54
N GLY A 32 6.09 -3.87 -12.70
CA GLY A 32 6.37 -5.24 -13.16
C GLY A 32 5.13 -5.95 -13.75
N PRO A 33 5.26 -7.23 -14.14
CA PRO A 33 4.20 -7.96 -14.84
C PRO A 33 2.91 -8.15 -14.01
N THR A 34 1.81 -8.44 -14.69
CA THR A 34 0.54 -8.84 -14.07
C THR A 34 0.68 -10.19 -13.35
N GLY A 35 -0.10 -10.42 -12.29
CA GLY A 35 -0.12 -11.69 -11.56
C GLY A 35 0.98 -11.86 -10.52
N VAL A 36 1.90 -10.90 -10.36
CA VAL A 36 2.99 -10.96 -9.37
C VAL A 36 2.60 -10.51 -7.95
N GLY A 37 1.30 -10.32 -7.69
CA GLY A 37 0.77 -10.01 -6.34
C GLY A 37 0.79 -8.54 -5.93
N LYS A 38 0.84 -7.58 -6.87
CA LYS A 38 0.82 -6.14 -6.55
C LYS A 38 -0.47 -5.72 -5.83
N THR A 39 -1.61 -6.12 -6.40
CA THR A 39 -2.94 -5.85 -5.85
C THR A 39 -3.18 -6.65 -4.57
N ASP A 40 -2.75 -7.91 -4.54
CA ASP A 40 -2.88 -8.77 -3.37
C ASP A 40 -2.10 -8.24 -2.17
N LEU A 41 -0.93 -7.63 -2.39
CA LEU A 41 -0.19 -6.93 -1.33
C LEU A 41 -1.02 -5.77 -0.74
N CYS A 42 -1.70 -4.98 -1.57
CA CYS A 42 -2.58 -3.92 -1.07
C CYS A 42 -3.73 -4.50 -0.24
N LYS A 43 -4.32 -5.63 -0.66
CA LYS A 43 -5.43 -6.29 0.06
C LYS A 43 -5.00 -6.79 1.42
N ALA A 44 -3.89 -7.51 1.46
CA ALA A 44 -3.28 -7.99 2.70
C ALA A 44 -2.93 -6.84 3.66
N LEU A 45 -2.52 -5.67 3.14
CA LEU A 45 -2.26 -4.49 3.96
C LEU A 45 -3.55 -3.89 4.53
N ALA A 46 -4.63 -3.82 3.75
CA ALA A 46 -5.92 -3.35 4.24
C ALA A 46 -6.44 -4.24 5.39
N GLU A 47 -6.41 -5.55 5.19
CA GLU A 47 -6.75 -6.54 6.21
C GLU A 47 -5.89 -6.39 7.47
N THR A 48 -4.56 -6.35 7.31
CA THR A 48 -3.62 -6.35 8.45
C THR A 48 -3.66 -5.04 9.25
N LEU A 49 -3.90 -3.91 8.58
CA LEU A 49 -3.83 -2.59 9.21
C LEU A 49 -5.18 -2.08 9.70
N PHE A 50 -6.27 -2.46 9.02
CA PHE A 50 -7.61 -1.92 9.24
C PHE A 50 -8.67 -3.00 9.48
N GLY A 51 -8.29 -4.28 9.48
CA GLY A 51 -9.15 -5.40 9.88
C GLY A 51 -10.10 -5.92 8.80
N SER A 52 -10.05 -5.37 7.58
CA SER A 52 -10.81 -5.86 6.44
C SER A 52 -10.23 -5.38 5.11
N GLU A 53 -10.24 -6.23 4.09
CA GLU A 53 -9.94 -5.83 2.70
C GLU A 53 -10.88 -4.72 2.17
N GLU A 54 -12.13 -4.66 2.66
CA GLU A 54 -13.14 -3.66 2.26
C GLU A 54 -12.76 -2.23 2.66
N GLN A 55 -11.80 -2.07 3.58
CA GLN A 55 -11.24 -0.76 3.92
C GLN A 55 -10.29 -0.22 2.83
N MET A 56 -9.99 -1.03 1.80
CA MET A 56 -9.24 -0.56 0.64
C MET A 56 -10.10 0.32 -0.26
N ILE A 57 -9.71 1.58 -0.39
CA ILE A 57 -10.20 2.45 -1.46
C ILE A 57 -9.48 2.07 -2.75
N ARG A 58 -10.22 1.51 -3.72
CA ARG A 58 -9.72 1.13 -5.03
C ARG A 58 -10.21 2.11 -6.09
N LEU A 59 -9.27 2.65 -6.86
CA LEU A 59 -9.55 3.48 -8.04
C LEU A 59 -9.03 2.74 -9.28
N ASP A 60 -9.90 2.51 -10.27
CA ASP A 60 -9.48 1.96 -11.54
C ASP A 60 -9.01 3.10 -12.46
N MET A 61 -7.69 3.27 -12.57
CA MET A 61 -7.11 4.33 -13.38
C MET A 61 -7.39 4.19 -14.88
N SER A 62 -7.83 3.02 -15.37
CA SER A 62 -8.22 2.86 -16.77
C SER A 62 -9.51 3.61 -17.11
N GLU A 63 -10.37 3.87 -16.11
CA GLU A 63 -11.60 4.64 -16.27
C GLU A 63 -11.36 6.17 -16.38
N TYR A 64 -10.11 6.63 -16.14
CA TYR A 64 -9.75 8.04 -16.09
C TYR A 64 -8.80 8.47 -17.24
N MET A 65 -8.70 7.69 -18.31
CA MET A 65 -7.80 7.98 -19.45
C MET A 65 -8.44 8.82 -20.56
N GLU A 66 -9.57 9.49 -20.29
CA GLU A 66 -10.21 10.43 -21.22
C GLU A 66 -9.45 11.76 -21.34
#